data_AF-A0A164M4X7-F1
#
_entry.id   AF-A0A164M4X7-F1
#
_cell.length_a   1.000
_cell.length_b   1.000
_cell.length_c   1.000
_cell.angle_alpha   90.00
_cell.angle_beta   90.00
_cell.angle_gamma   90.00
#
_symmetry.space_group_name_H-M   'P 1'
#
loop_
_entity.id
_entity.type
_entity.pdbx_description
1 polymer ?
#
loop_
_entity_poly.entity_id
_entity_poly.type
_entity_poly.pdbx_seq_one_letter_code
_entity_poly.pdbx_strand_id
1 'polypeptide(L)'
;MFDIVLALFRRSSTQMLNGDTLSHERSRKLLTQMVNQFNAKMECGSPMASLYLLGYPDHYKSHKFVKFFWKNYLDAIYETEDALISSVLDYIFRPSEIQTMSLYDYIRRCKKVKNKKWKPSSQGDDLEDGDGEDPDPYNPVDGADQDPAGVPLHFMTSHSQHMSHHVILLEEVDSYVPNFIGPALPRQDGSDHELYAATMLTLFKPWRKKKDLKDDDSTWLSTFESFNFTSRQRECMKFFHLRYECLDAKDDFRSQR
;
A
#
# COMPACT_ATOMS: atom_id res chain seq x y z
N MET A 1 -29.21 14.20 16.77
CA MET A 1 -29.75 14.49 15.42
C MET A 1 -30.73 15.66 15.46
N PHE A 2 -31.80 15.59 16.27
CA PHE A 2 -32.81 16.66 16.40
C PHE A 2 -32.28 17.99 16.97
N ASP A 3 -31.24 17.98 17.80
CA ASP A 3 -30.63 19.22 18.33
C ASP A 3 -30.02 20.11 17.23
N ILE A 4 -29.57 19.51 16.12
CA ILE A 4 -29.00 20.22 14.98
C ILE A 4 -30.10 20.94 14.21
N VAL A 5 -31.23 20.27 14.00
CA VAL A 5 -32.43 20.86 13.42
C VAL A 5 -32.90 22.03 14.27
N LEU A 6 -32.91 21.85 15.60
CA LEU A 6 -33.30 22.88 16.55
C LEU A 6 -32.33 24.08 16.54
N ALA A 7 -31.02 23.83 16.48
CA ALA A 7 -29.99 24.86 16.41
C ALA A 7 -30.02 25.64 15.08
N LEU A 8 -30.23 24.95 13.95
CA LEU A 8 -30.41 25.56 12.64
C LEU A 8 -31.68 26.41 12.60
N PHE A 9 -32.80 25.92 13.13
CA PHE A 9 -34.03 26.70 13.23
C PHE A 9 -33.84 27.94 14.10
N ARG A 10 -33.16 27.83 15.25
CA ARG A 10 -32.87 28.98 16.12
C ARG A 10 -31.98 30.01 15.41
N ARG A 11 -30.91 29.57 14.76
CA ARG A 11 -29.99 30.45 14.01
C ARG A 11 -30.66 31.11 12.80
N SER A 12 -31.48 30.37 12.06
CA SER A 12 -32.18 30.88 10.90
C SER A 12 -33.37 31.76 11.28
N SER A 13 -34.04 31.50 12.42
CA SER A 13 -35.16 32.33 12.90
C SER A 13 -34.76 33.79 13.16
N THR A 14 -33.51 34.04 13.60
CA THR A 14 -32.96 35.39 13.75
C THR A 14 -32.70 36.09 12.41
N GLN A 15 -32.36 35.34 11.35
CA GLN A 15 -32.22 35.85 9.98
C GLN A 15 -33.55 36.00 9.23
N MET A 16 -34.59 35.25 9.63
CA MET A 16 -35.90 35.24 8.94
C MET A 16 -36.74 36.50 9.18
N LEU A 17 -36.45 37.27 10.23
CA LEU A 17 -37.23 38.44 10.65
C LEU A 17 -36.91 39.74 9.89
N ASN A 18 -35.78 39.83 9.17
CA ASN A 18 -35.30 41.08 8.55
C ASN A 18 -34.94 40.96 7.06
N GLY A 19 -35.90 40.66 6.17
CA GLY A 19 -35.65 40.76 4.73
C GLY A 19 -36.89 40.57 3.86
N ASP A 20 -36.78 40.97 2.58
CA ASP A 20 -37.86 41.11 1.59
C ASP A 20 -37.92 40.00 0.51
N THR A 21 -37.18 38.90 0.67
CA THR A 21 -37.18 37.78 -0.31
C THR A 21 -38.42 36.86 -0.19
N LEU A 22 -38.88 36.31 -1.33
CA LEU A 22 -40.04 35.41 -1.42
C LEU A 22 -39.91 34.18 -0.50
N SER A 23 -40.96 33.93 0.29
CA SER A 23 -41.05 32.86 1.32
C SER A 23 -40.57 31.47 0.83
N HIS A 24 -40.84 31.13 -0.43
CA HIS A 24 -40.52 29.82 -1.00
C HIS A 24 -39.01 29.56 -1.18
N GLU A 25 -38.23 30.56 -1.58
CA GLU A 25 -36.79 30.42 -1.76
C GLU A 25 -36.06 30.26 -0.43
N ARG A 26 -36.59 30.87 0.63
CA ARG A 26 -36.06 30.74 1.99
C ARG A 26 -36.27 29.35 2.55
N SER A 27 -37.47 28.78 2.39
CA SER A 27 -37.77 27.41 2.78
C SER A 27 -36.86 26.41 2.06
N ARG A 28 -36.64 26.62 0.75
CA ARG A 28 -35.71 25.79 -0.02
C ARG A 28 -34.28 25.87 0.53
N LYS A 29 -33.77 27.08 0.81
CA LYS A 29 -32.43 27.30 1.35
C LYS A 29 -32.25 26.65 2.73
N LEU A 30 -33.26 26.74 3.59
CA LEU A 30 -33.25 26.10 4.93
C LEU A 30 -33.18 24.57 4.80
N LEU A 31 -34.01 23.97 3.94
CA LEU A 31 -34.01 22.52 3.69
C LEU A 31 -32.66 22.06 3.12
N THR A 32 -32.08 22.80 2.18
CA THR A 32 -30.74 22.49 1.64
C THR A 32 -29.66 22.54 2.72
N GLN A 33 -29.71 23.54 3.62
CA GLN A 33 -28.77 23.62 4.74
C GLN A 33 -28.94 22.47 5.74
N MET A 34 -30.17 22.03 6.01
CA MET A 34 -30.43 20.86 6.86
C MET A 34 -29.87 19.58 6.23
N VAL A 35 -30.16 19.32 4.95
CA VAL A 35 -29.67 18.14 4.23
C VAL A 35 -28.14 18.13 4.19
N ASN A 36 -27.50 19.27 3.93
CA ASN A 36 -26.04 19.35 3.92
C ASN A 36 -25.42 19.08 5.30
N GLN A 37 -26.06 19.52 6.39
CA GLN A 37 -25.59 19.21 7.74
C GLN A 37 -25.86 17.76 8.16
N PHE A 38 -26.94 17.14 7.65
CA PHE A 38 -27.16 15.71 7.83
C PHE A 38 -26.12 14.88 7.07
N ASN A 39 -25.80 15.24 5.83
CA ASN A 39 -24.73 14.57 5.07
C ASN A 39 -23.35 14.70 5.74
N ALA A 40 -23.09 15.78 6.48
CA ALA A 40 -21.84 15.96 7.23
C ALA A 40 -21.77 15.15 8.54
N LYS A 41 -22.90 14.61 9.01
CA LYS A 41 -22.99 13.80 10.23
C LYS A 41 -23.22 12.35 9.82
N MET A 42 -22.14 11.58 9.75
CA MET A 42 -22.23 10.13 9.53
C MET A 42 -23.09 9.49 10.64
N GLU A 43 -24.23 8.92 10.26
CA GLU A 43 -24.95 7.99 11.12
C GLU A 43 -24.27 6.64 10.98
N CYS A 44 -23.57 6.20 12.02
CA CYS A 44 -23.14 4.81 12.10
C CYS A 44 -24.31 3.97 12.63
N GLY A 45 -24.54 2.80 12.03
CA GLY A 45 -25.55 1.88 12.54
C GLY A 45 -25.24 1.52 13.99
N SER A 46 -26.26 1.38 14.84
CA SER A 46 -26.08 0.95 16.24
C SER A 46 -25.20 -0.31 16.39
N PRO A 47 -25.27 -1.33 15.49
CA PRO A 47 -24.31 -2.44 15.50
C PRO A 47 -22.86 -2.02 15.27
N MET A 48 -22.59 -1.11 14.32
CA MET A 48 -21.26 -0.56 14.03
C MET A 48 -20.71 0.25 15.21
N ALA A 49 -21.56 1.08 15.84
CA ALA A 49 -21.22 1.81 17.05
C ALA A 49 -20.90 0.85 18.22
N SER A 50 -21.67 -0.23 18.36
CA SER A 50 -21.45 -1.24 19.40
C SER A 50 -20.16 -2.02 19.17
N LEU A 51 -19.85 -2.39 17.92
CA LEU A 51 -18.57 -3.02 17.54
C LEU A 51 -17.39 -2.11 17.91
N TYR A 52 -17.47 -0.84 17.56
CA TYR A 52 -16.43 0.14 17.89
C TYR A 52 -16.23 0.31 19.39
N LEU A 53 -17.32 0.42 20.17
CA LEU A 53 -17.26 0.53 21.63
C LEU A 53 -16.70 -0.73 22.30
N LEU A 54 -16.89 -1.89 21.69
CA LEU A 54 -16.34 -3.18 22.15
C LEU A 54 -14.91 -3.43 21.66
N GLY A 55 -14.34 -2.52 20.86
CA GLY A 55 -12.99 -2.67 20.29
C GLY A 55 -12.90 -3.74 19.20
N TYR A 56 -14.02 -4.16 18.61
CA TYR A 56 -14.03 -5.09 17.49
C TYR A 56 -13.74 -4.38 16.17
N PRO A 57 -13.03 -5.04 15.23
CA PRO A 57 -12.78 -4.48 13.90
C PRO A 57 -14.09 -4.40 13.10
N ASP A 58 -14.18 -3.40 12.24
CA ASP A 58 -15.36 -3.13 11.38
C ASP A 58 -15.43 -4.02 10.12
N HIS A 59 -14.49 -4.96 9.95
CA HIS A 59 -14.45 -5.86 8.80
C HIS A 59 -13.79 -7.20 9.12
N TYR A 60 -14.28 -8.26 8.49
CA TYR A 60 -13.61 -9.56 8.47
C TYR A 60 -12.60 -9.57 7.33
N LYS A 61 -11.31 -9.67 7.66
CA LYS A 61 -10.24 -9.91 6.67
C LYS A 61 -9.48 -11.17 7.01
N SER A 62 -9.33 -12.06 6.03
CA SER A 62 -8.47 -13.23 6.17
C SER A 62 -6.99 -12.86 6.06
N HIS A 63 -6.67 -11.81 5.30
CA HIS A 63 -5.30 -11.37 5.02
C HIS A 63 -5.21 -9.84 5.02
N LYS A 64 -4.04 -9.31 5.37
CA LYS A 64 -3.71 -7.89 5.21
C LYS A 64 -3.02 -7.70 3.87
N PHE A 65 -3.41 -6.69 3.09
CA PHE A 65 -2.78 -6.38 1.81
C PHE A 65 -1.79 -5.22 1.96
N VAL A 66 -0.71 -5.23 1.19
CA VAL A 66 0.27 -4.13 1.13
C VAL A 66 0.46 -3.69 -0.32
N LYS A 67 0.46 -2.38 -0.57
CA LYS A 67 0.72 -1.85 -1.92
C LYS A 67 2.15 -2.19 -2.33
N PHE A 68 2.31 -2.73 -3.54
CA PHE A 68 3.60 -3.13 -4.07
C PHE A 68 3.81 -2.57 -5.48
N PHE A 69 4.55 -1.45 -5.55
CA PHE A 69 4.96 -0.80 -6.80
C PHE A 69 6.16 -1.55 -7.42
N TRP A 70 5.88 -2.72 -7.97
CA TRP A 70 6.91 -3.68 -8.41
C TRP A 70 7.83 -3.14 -9.52
N LYS A 71 7.29 -2.30 -10.41
CA LYS A 71 8.04 -1.77 -11.57
C LYS A 71 9.25 -0.94 -11.15
N ASN A 72 9.14 -0.18 -10.05
CA ASN A 72 10.22 0.62 -9.49
C ASN A 72 11.49 -0.21 -9.19
N TYR A 73 11.32 -1.47 -8.79
CA TYR A 73 12.44 -2.36 -8.49
C TYR A 73 13.11 -2.89 -9.76
N LEU A 74 12.36 -3.07 -10.84
CA LEU A 74 12.94 -3.39 -12.13
C LEU A 74 13.66 -2.19 -12.72
N ASP A 75 13.07 -1.01 -12.64
CA ASP A 75 13.69 0.22 -13.13
C ASP A 75 15.02 0.45 -12.42
N ALA A 76 15.08 0.21 -11.11
CA ALA A 76 16.33 0.24 -10.33
C ALA A 76 17.43 -0.73 -10.80
N ILE A 77 17.08 -1.79 -11.54
CA ILE A 77 18.05 -2.76 -12.10
C ILE A 77 18.49 -2.34 -13.52
N TYR A 78 17.65 -1.62 -14.25
CA TYR A 78 17.93 -1.20 -15.63
C TYR A 78 18.51 0.21 -15.73
N GLU A 79 18.09 1.13 -14.87
CA GLU A 79 18.48 2.53 -14.89
C GLU A 79 19.61 2.83 -13.91
N THR A 80 20.38 3.89 -14.20
CA THR A 80 21.59 4.24 -13.46
C THR A 80 21.26 5.31 -12.43
N GLU A 81 21.14 4.90 -11.16
CA GLU A 81 21.25 5.63 -9.87
C GLU A 81 20.53 6.98 -9.63
N ASP A 82 20.03 7.67 -10.64
CA ASP A 82 19.39 8.98 -10.47
C ASP A 82 17.95 8.79 -9.96
N ALA A 83 17.81 8.92 -8.64
CA ALA A 83 16.57 8.91 -7.86
C ALA A 83 15.92 7.53 -7.61
N LEU A 84 16.67 6.60 -7.02
CA LEU A 84 16.07 5.42 -6.37
C LEU A 84 15.03 5.84 -5.33
N ILE A 85 13.80 5.36 -5.50
CA ILE A 85 12.67 5.63 -4.60
C ILE A 85 12.94 5.00 -3.23
N SER A 86 12.47 5.63 -2.14
CA SER A 86 12.72 5.20 -0.76
C SER A 86 12.44 3.71 -0.50
N SER A 87 11.39 3.13 -1.08
CA SER A 87 11.05 1.72 -0.88
C SER A 87 12.06 0.75 -1.51
N VAL A 88 12.67 1.14 -2.62
CA VAL A 88 13.75 0.37 -3.26
C VAL A 88 14.99 0.41 -2.38
N LEU A 89 15.33 1.59 -1.83
CA LEU A 89 16.43 1.76 -0.89
C LEU A 89 16.23 0.92 0.38
N ASP A 90 15.00 0.85 0.90
CA ASP A 90 14.67 0.01 2.06
C ASP A 90 15.04 -1.46 1.81
N TYR A 91 14.75 -2.00 0.63
CA TYR A 91 15.11 -3.37 0.27
C TYR A 91 16.60 -3.55 -0.02
N ILE A 92 17.22 -2.65 -0.80
CA ILE A 92 18.66 -2.72 -1.15
C ILE A 92 19.53 -2.67 0.11
N PHE A 93 19.17 -1.80 1.05
CA PHE A 93 19.89 -1.60 2.31
C PHE A 93 19.23 -2.30 3.50
N ARG A 94 18.42 -3.33 3.24
CA ARG A 94 17.80 -4.17 4.27
C ARG A 94 18.85 -4.74 5.25
N PRO A 95 18.45 -5.07 6.50
CA PRO A 95 19.32 -5.65 7.50
C PRO A 95 20.11 -6.86 6.99
N SER A 96 21.35 -7.01 7.45
CA SER A 96 22.26 -8.08 7.01
C SER A 96 21.75 -9.47 7.38
N GLU A 97 20.98 -9.57 8.45
CA GLU A 97 20.34 -10.77 8.97
C GLU A 97 19.36 -11.38 7.97
N ILE A 98 18.75 -10.55 7.11
CA ILE A 98 17.77 -10.95 6.09
C ILE A 98 18.29 -10.75 4.66
N GLN A 99 19.61 -10.76 4.47
CA GLN A 99 20.21 -10.58 3.14
C GLN A 99 19.78 -11.65 2.12
N THR A 100 19.47 -12.87 2.58
CA THR A 100 19.04 -13.99 1.74
C THR A 100 17.54 -13.97 1.42
N MET A 101 16.81 -12.97 1.93
CA MET A 101 15.38 -12.83 1.67
C MET A 101 15.14 -12.28 0.25
N SER A 102 14.17 -12.87 -0.44
CA SER A 102 13.72 -12.38 -1.75
C SER A 102 12.94 -11.07 -1.60
N LEU A 103 12.81 -10.29 -2.67
CA LEU A 103 12.00 -9.07 -2.67
C LEU A 103 10.55 -9.38 -2.33
N TYR A 104 9.99 -10.43 -2.93
CA TYR A 104 8.62 -10.84 -2.68
C TYR A 104 8.40 -11.17 -1.20
N ASP A 105 9.30 -11.92 -0.57
CA ASP A 105 9.18 -12.25 0.86
C ASP A 105 9.44 -11.03 1.76
N TYR A 106 10.32 -10.11 1.36
CA TYR A 106 10.54 -8.86 2.07
C TYR A 106 9.25 -8.03 2.14
N ILE A 107 8.57 -7.81 1.01
CA ILE A 107 7.30 -7.08 0.96
C ILE A 107 6.22 -7.77 1.80
N ARG A 108 6.22 -9.10 1.84
CA ARG A 108 5.25 -9.88 2.61
C ARG A 108 5.50 -9.87 4.12
N ARG A 109 6.76 -9.94 4.53
CA ARG A 109 7.13 -10.27 5.91
C ARG A 109 7.83 -9.15 6.66
N CYS A 110 8.20 -8.05 6.01
CA CYS A 110 8.91 -6.95 6.67
C CYS A 110 7.97 -5.76 6.86
N LYS A 111 7.87 -5.28 8.11
CA LYS A 111 7.22 -4.02 8.46
C LYS A 111 8.28 -3.00 8.87
N LYS A 112 8.34 -1.88 8.17
CA LYS A 112 9.17 -0.73 8.55
C LYS A 112 8.49 0.07 9.65
N VAL A 113 9.23 0.41 10.70
CA VAL A 113 8.72 1.10 11.89
C VAL A 113 9.65 2.25 12.26
N LYS A 114 9.08 3.42 12.58
CA LYS A 114 9.82 4.62 13.01
C LYS A 114 10.20 4.52 14.48
N ASN A 115 11.43 4.91 14.80
CA ASN A 115 11.94 4.92 16.17
C ASN A 115 11.32 6.05 16.99
N LYS A 116 10.45 5.71 17.95
CA LYS A 116 9.79 6.69 18.85
C LYS A 116 10.75 7.60 19.63
N LYS A 117 11.98 7.14 19.88
CA LYS A 117 13.01 7.88 20.65
C LYS A 117 13.91 8.77 19.79
N TRP A 118 13.82 8.69 18.47
CA TRP A 118 14.68 9.46 17.57
C TRP A 118 14.18 10.90 17.45
N LYS A 119 15.08 11.87 17.64
CA LYS A 119 14.86 13.29 17.36
C LYS A 119 15.87 13.72 16.29
N PRO A 120 15.44 14.40 15.21
CA PRO A 120 16.39 14.94 14.24
C PRO A 120 17.33 15.93 14.93
N SER A 121 18.64 15.81 14.67
CA SER A 121 19.63 16.79 15.10
C SER A 121 19.40 18.08 14.33
N SER A 122 19.04 19.16 15.03
CA SER A 122 18.78 20.47 14.46
C SER A 122 20.07 21.07 13.87
N GLN A 123 20.19 21.00 12.54
CA GLN A 123 21.03 21.90 11.73
C GLN A 123 20.50 21.89 10.28
N GLY A 124 19.81 22.98 9.92
CA GLY A 124 19.69 23.53 8.56
C GLY A 124 19.07 22.64 7.47
N ASP A 125 17.75 22.67 7.36
CA ASP A 125 17.00 23.07 6.15
C ASP A 125 15.54 22.68 6.38
N ASP A 126 14.68 23.70 6.47
CA ASP A 126 13.22 23.55 6.48
C ASP A 126 12.75 23.08 5.09
N LEU A 127 13.02 21.81 4.78
CA LEU A 127 12.19 21.07 3.84
C LEU A 127 11.02 20.54 4.67
N GLU A 128 9.85 21.14 4.48
CA GLU A 128 8.59 20.57 4.92
C GLU A 128 8.51 19.13 4.40
N ASP A 129 8.78 18.17 5.29
CA ASP A 129 8.51 16.75 5.09
C ASP A 129 6.98 16.63 5.03
N GLY A 130 6.44 16.85 3.84
CA GLY A 130 5.03 16.72 3.49
C GLY A 130 4.54 15.26 3.50
N ASP A 131 5.02 14.45 4.44
CA ASP A 131 4.56 13.08 4.69
C ASP A 131 3.35 13.09 5.64
N GLY A 132 2.47 14.07 5.46
CA GLY A 132 1.05 13.88 5.75
C GLY A 132 0.46 13.10 4.59
N GLU A 133 0.69 11.78 4.53
CA GLU A 133 -0.17 10.92 3.70
C GLU A 133 -1.60 11.19 4.15
N ASP A 134 -2.39 11.88 3.31
CA ASP A 134 -3.83 11.94 3.44
C ASP A 134 -4.32 10.51 3.70
N PRO A 135 -5.15 10.26 4.72
CA PRO A 135 -5.63 8.93 5.01
C PRO A 135 -6.37 8.41 3.77
N ASP A 136 -5.74 7.48 3.06
CA ASP A 136 -6.29 6.86 1.88
C ASP A 136 -7.59 6.15 2.29
N PRO A 137 -8.77 6.56 1.78
CA PRO A 137 -10.04 5.97 2.16
C PRO A 137 -10.16 4.49 1.77
N TYR A 138 -9.26 3.97 0.94
CA TYR A 138 -9.14 2.55 0.59
C TYR A 138 -8.03 1.81 1.33
N ASN A 139 -7.23 2.52 2.13
CA ASN A 139 -6.24 1.93 3.03
C ASN A 139 -6.43 2.56 4.42
N PRO A 140 -7.46 2.13 5.18
CA PRO A 140 -7.65 2.64 6.52
C PRO A 140 -6.34 2.42 7.28
N VAL A 141 -5.78 3.50 7.83
CA VAL A 141 -4.84 3.39 8.94
C VAL A 141 -5.67 2.82 10.08
N ASP A 142 -5.80 1.49 10.10
CA ASP A 142 -6.53 0.77 11.13
C ASP A 142 -6.00 1.25 12.47
N GLY A 143 -6.92 1.70 13.31
CA GLY A 143 -6.62 2.40 14.55
C GLY A 143 -5.61 1.64 15.39
N ALA A 144 -4.59 2.36 15.87
CA ALA A 144 -3.67 1.90 16.92
C ALA A 144 -3.22 0.44 16.75
N ASP A 145 -2.76 0.04 15.55
CA ASP A 145 -2.07 -1.22 15.35
C ASP A 145 -0.90 -1.23 16.35
N GLN A 146 -0.97 -2.08 17.37
CA GLN A 146 0.14 -2.24 18.32
C GLN A 146 1.39 -2.60 17.51
N ASP A 147 2.52 -1.98 17.85
CA ASP A 147 3.79 -2.30 17.19
C ASP A 147 3.98 -3.82 17.26
N PRO A 148 4.15 -4.52 16.12
CA PRO A 148 4.16 -5.98 16.13
C PRO A 148 5.29 -6.47 17.04
N ALA A 149 4.98 -7.50 17.83
CA ALA A 149 5.97 -8.13 18.69
C ALA A 149 7.04 -8.79 17.80
N GLY A 150 8.25 -8.23 17.78
CA GLY A 150 9.34 -8.79 17.01
C GLY A 150 10.67 -8.14 17.33
N VAL A 151 11.76 -8.82 17.01
CA VAL A 151 13.11 -8.32 17.20
C VAL A 151 13.35 -7.19 16.17
N PRO A 152 13.70 -5.97 16.62
CA PRO A 152 13.99 -4.88 15.70
C PRO A 152 15.32 -5.15 14.97
N LEU A 153 15.26 -5.11 13.64
CA LEU A 153 16.42 -5.25 12.75
C LEU A 153 16.74 -3.90 12.11
N HIS A 154 18.00 -3.47 12.15
CA HIS A 154 18.39 -2.17 11.63
C HIS A 154 18.84 -2.25 10.17
N PHE A 155 18.48 -1.25 9.36
CA PHE A 155 19.00 -1.10 8.00
C PHE A 155 20.55 -1.05 8.00
N MET A 156 21.19 -1.13 6.84
CA MET A 156 22.62 -0.84 6.74
C MET A 156 22.93 0.64 7.02
N THR A 157 24.16 0.94 7.44
CA THR A 157 24.62 2.31 7.74
C THR A 157 24.55 3.27 6.55
N SER A 158 24.55 2.74 5.33
CA SER A 158 24.39 3.49 4.09
C SER A 158 22.94 3.90 3.78
N HIS A 159 21.95 3.42 4.55
CA HIS A 159 20.56 3.81 4.38
C HIS A 159 20.29 5.17 5.07
N SER A 160 19.62 6.09 4.36
CA SER A 160 19.28 7.43 4.89
C SER A 160 18.50 7.38 6.21
N GLN A 161 17.68 6.34 6.38
CA GLN A 161 16.84 6.16 7.56
C GLN A 161 17.37 5.09 8.54
N HIS A 162 18.65 4.72 8.45
CA HIS A 162 19.28 3.73 9.34
C HIS A 162 19.10 4.03 10.84
N MET A 163 19.19 5.30 11.22
CA MET A 163 19.05 5.75 12.62
C MET A 163 17.59 5.97 13.04
N SER A 164 16.72 6.36 12.10
CA SER A 164 15.35 6.78 12.40
C SER A 164 14.32 5.65 12.28
N HIS A 165 14.63 4.57 11.56
CA HIS A 165 13.72 3.46 11.30
C HIS A 165 14.39 2.10 11.55
N HIS A 166 13.57 1.10 11.82
CA HIS A 166 13.96 -0.31 11.85
C HIS A 166 12.93 -1.16 11.13
N VAL A 167 13.29 -2.41 10.84
CA VAL A 167 12.44 -3.42 10.24
C VAL A 167 12.07 -4.46 11.30
N ILE A 168 10.80 -4.83 11.34
CA ILE A 168 10.31 -5.97 12.13
C ILE A 168 9.97 -7.09 11.16
N LEU A 169 10.49 -8.28 11.42
CA LEU A 169 10.15 -9.49 10.67
C LEU A 169 8.89 -10.11 11.26
N LEU A 170 7.84 -10.20 10.44
CA LEU A 170 6.56 -10.79 10.79
C LEU A 170 6.58 -12.31 10.69
N GLU A 171 5.78 -12.94 11.54
CA GLU A 171 5.42 -14.35 11.40
C GLU A 171 4.56 -14.57 10.15
N GLU A 172 4.47 -15.82 9.70
CA GLU A 172 3.72 -16.14 8.47
C GLU A 172 2.23 -15.82 8.60
N VAL A 173 1.66 -15.99 9.81
CA VAL A 173 0.25 -15.70 10.12
C VAL A 173 -0.09 -14.21 10.03
N ASP A 174 0.87 -13.34 10.27
CA ASP A 174 0.72 -11.88 10.21
C ASP A 174 1.24 -11.31 8.87
N SER A 175 1.66 -12.16 7.95
CA SER A 175 2.24 -11.73 6.68
C SER A 175 1.23 -11.02 5.78
N TYR A 176 1.76 -10.10 4.98
CA TYR A 176 0.97 -9.37 4.00
C TYR A 176 0.81 -10.17 2.69
N VAL A 177 -0.25 -9.84 1.97
CA VAL A 177 -0.45 -10.21 0.56
C VAL A 177 -0.06 -9.01 -0.31
N PRO A 178 0.96 -9.11 -1.18
CA PRO A 178 1.38 -7.99 -2.01
C PRO A 178 0.30 -7.69 -3.06
N ASN A 179 -0.18 -6.45 -3.07
CA ASN A 179 -1.05 -5.91 -4.09
C ASN A 179 -0.20 -5.19 -5.14
N PHE A 180 0.01 -5.83 -6.29
CA PHE A 180 0.86 -5.30 -7.36
C PHE A 180 0.22 -4.05 -7.99
N ILE A 181 0.89 -2.91 -7.85
CA ILE A 181 0.49 -1.62 -8.43
C ILE A 181 1.45 -1.27 -9.57
N GLY A 182 0.89 -0.76 -10.67
CA GLY A 182 1.61 -0.40 -11.88
C GLY A 182 1.10 -1.15 -13.11
N PRO A 183 1.93 -1.30 -14.18
CA PRO A 183 1.57 -2.12 -15.32
C PRO A 183 1.30 -3.57 -14.90
N ALA A 184 0.57 -4.31 -15.73
CA ALA A 184 0.33 -5.72 -15.49
C ALA A 184 1.66 -6.51 -15.56
N LEU A 185 1.83 -7.51 -14.69
CA LEU A 185 3.03 -8.35 -14.69
C LEU A 185 3.20 -9.04 -16.05
N PRO A 186 4.40 -9.21 -16.59
CA PRO A 186 4.60 -9.87 -17.87
C PRO A 186 4.00 -11.28 -17.87
N ARG A 187 3.44 -11.67 -19.02
CA ARG A 187 2.90 -13.01 -19.26
C ARG A 187 4.03 -14.02 -19.45
N GLN A 188 3.86 -15.22 -18.91
CA GLN A 188 4.83 -16.32 -19.09
C GLN A 188 4.89 -16.78 -20.55
N ASP A 189 3.73 -16.87 -21.19
CA ASP A 189 3.49 -17.23 -22.59
C ASP A 189 3.51 -16.00 -23.53
N GLY A 190 3.89 -14.83 -23.00
CA GLY A 190 3.98 -13.60 -23.78
C GLY A 190 5.19 -13.59 -24.73
N SER A 191 5.25 -12.58 -25.60
CA SER A 191 6.32 -12.43 -26.58
C SER A 191 7.68 -12.05 -25.97
N ASP A 192 7.68 -11.43 -24.78
CA ASP A 192 8.89 -10.90 -24.13
C ASP A 192 9.30 -11.77 -22.93
N HIS A 193 9.93 -12.91 -23.24
CA HIS A 193 10.42 -13.85 -22.23
C HIS A 193 11.58 -13.30 -21.40
N GLU A 194 12.39 -12.37 -21.95
CA GLU A 194 13.48 -11.73 -21.22
C GLU A 194 12.92 -10.82 -20.11
N LEU A 195 11.89 -10.02 -20.41
CA LEU A 195 11.22 -9.21 -19.40
C LEU A 195 10.53 -10.07 -18.34
N TYR A 196 9.89 -11.17 -18.74
CA TYR A 196 9.31 -12.12 -17.79
C TYR A 196 10.36 -12.68 -16.84
N ALA A 197 11.45 -13.21 -17.40
CA ALA A 197 12.55 -13.78 -16.64
C ALA A 197 13.18 -12.75 -15.69
N ALA A 198 13.45 -11.53 -16.17
CA ALA A 198 13.97 -10.43 -15.36
C ALA A 198 13.02 -10.08 -14.20
N THR A 199 11.71 -10.01 -14.46
CA THR A 199 10.69 -9.73 -13.45
C THR A 199 10.67 -10.82 -12.38
N MET A 200 10.60 -12.09 -12.77
CA MET A 200 10.53 -13.20 -11.82
C MET A 200 11.82 -13.33 -10.98
N LEU A 201 12.99 -13.13 -11.59
CA LEU A 201 14.26 -13.10 -10.86
C LEU A 201 14.31 -11.93 -9.88
N THR A 202 13.88 -10.74 -10.28
CA THR A 202 13.81 -9.55 -9.41
C THR A 202 12.93 -9.78 -8.18
N LEU A 203 11.82 -10.50 -8.35
CA LEU A 203 10.91 -10.81 -7.26
C LEU A 203 11.43 -11.91 -6.33
N PHE A 204 12.02 -12.98 -6.87
CA PHE A 204 12.22 -14.21 -6.12
C PHE A 204 13.69 -14.60 -5.86
N LYS A 205 14.65 -14.05 -6.61
CA LYS A 205 16.07 -14.21 -6.32
C LYS A 205 16.50 -13.08 -5.38
N PRO A 206 17.20 -13.32 -4.26
CA PRO A 206 17.71 -12.26 -3.40
C PRO A 206 18.77 -11.41 -4.11
N TRP A 207 18.69 -10.08 -3.95
CA TRP A 207 19.65 -9.15 -4.58
C TRP A 207 19.79 -7.85 -3.78
N ARG A 208 20.92 -7.17 -3.94
CA ARG A 208 21.14 -5.75 -3.58
C ARG A 208 21.57 -4.93 -4.80
N LYS A 209 22.16 -5.58 -5.80
CA LYS A 209 22.58 -4.98 -7.09
C LYS A 209 22.26 -5.92 -8.26
N LYS A 210 22.24 -5.37 -9.47
CA LYS A 210 22.00 -6.12 -10.72
C LYS A 210 22.89 -7.37 -10.87
N LYS A 211 24.17 -7.26 -10.50
CA LYS A 211 25.14 -8.38 -10.59
C LYS A 211 24.78 -9.57 -9.69
N ASP A 212 23.96 -9.39 -8.67
CA ASP A 212 23.49 -10.50 -7.84
C ASP A 212 22.42 -11.31 -8.58
N LEU A 213 21.70 -10.67 -9.51
CA LEU A 213 20.65 -11.31 -10.28
C LEU A 213 21.18 -12.09 -11.48
N LYS A 214 22.16 -11.53 -12.19
CA LYS A 214 22.59 -12.05 -13.50
C LYS A 214 24.04 -11.64 -13.80
N ASP A 215 24.81 -12.55 -14.38
CA ASP A 215 26.16 -12.27 -14.89
C ASP A 215 26.12 -11.46 -16.18
N ASP A 216 27.15 -10.66 -16.44
CA ASP A 216 27.19 -9.75 -17.60
C ASP A 216 27.03 -10.51 -18.94
N ASP A 217 27.58 -11.71 -19.06
CA ASP A 217 27.56 -12.55 -20.28
C ASP A 217 26.32 -13.45 -20.46
N SER A 218 25.55 -13.66 -19.38
CA SER A 218 24.35 -14.52 -19.44
C SER A 218 23.16 -13.77 -20.06
N THR A 219 22.03 -14.44 -20.31
CA THR A 219 20.73 -13.76 -20.58
C THR A 219 19.81 -13.88 -19.37
N TRP A 220 18.75 -13.06 -19.30
CA TRP A 220 17.80 -13.20 -18.20
C TRP A 220 17.09 -14.55 -18.26
N LEU A 221 16.73 -15.00 -19.45
CA LEU A 221 16.07 -16.29 -19.65
C LEU A 221 16.95 -17.45 -19.19
N SER A 222 18.22 -17.50 -19.61
CA SER A 222 19.14 -18.56 -19.20
C SER A 222 19.38 -18.59 -17.67
N THR A 223 19.43 -17.40 -17.06
CA THR A 223 19.56 -17.28 -15.59
C THR A 223 18.29 -17.74 -14.88
N PHE A 224 17.13 -17.46 -15.46
CA PHE A 224 15.84 -17.89 -14.92
C PHE A 224 15.70 -19.42 -14.98
N GLU A 225 16.05 -20.03 -16.11
CA GLU A 225 15.97 -21.49 -16.31
C GLU A 225 16.93 -22.27 -15.40
N SER A 226 18.11 -21.70 -15.12
CA SER A 226 19.10 -22.30 -14.22
C SER A 226 18.82 -22.04 -12.74
N PHE A 227 17.99 -21.05 -12.40
CA PHE A 227 17.68 -20.71 -11.02
C PHE A 227 16.67 -21.68 -10.39
N ASN A 228 17.01 -22.20 -9.22
CA ASN A 228 16.17 -23.15 -8.50
C ASN A 228 15.08 -22.45 -7.68
N PHE A 229 13.94 -22.16 -8.31
CA PHE A 229 12.76 -21.66 -7.61
C PHE A 229 12.15 -22.71 -6.68
N THR A 230 11.79 -22.29 -5.48
CA THR A 230 11.07 -23.13 -4.50
C THR A 230 9.65 -23.45 -4.99
N SER A 231 9.04 -24.51 -4.44
CA SER A 231 7.67 -24.90 -4.77
C SER A 231 6.68 -23.75 -4.58
N ARG A 232 6.84 -22.98 -3.49
CA ARG A 232 6.03 -21.80 -3.21
C ARG A 232 6.20 -20.71 -4.27
N GLN A 233 7.43 -20.42 -4.68
CA GLN A 233 7.69 -19.38 -5.69
C GLN A 233 7.06 -19.77 -7.03
N ARG A 234 7.18 -21.05 -7.44
CA ARG A 234 6.51 -21.57 -8.64
C ARG A 234 4.98 -21.48 -8.54
N GLU A 235 4.43 -21.75 -7.37
CA GLU A 235 3.01 -21.60 -7.11
C GLU A 235 2.56 -20.13 -7.22
N CYS A 236 3.34 -19.19 -6.66
CA CYS A 236 3.09 -17.75 -6.85
C CYS A 236 3.11 -17.36 -8.34
N MET A 237 4.10 -17.83 -9.11
CA MET A 237 4.18 -17.58 -10.56
C MET A 237 2.95 -18.11 -11.29
N LYS A 238 2.47 -19.31 -10.93
CA LYS A 238 1.23 -19.88 -11.46
C LYS A 238 0.03 -18.98 -11.17
N PHE A 239 -0.09 -18.46 -9.95
CA PHE A 239 -1.18 -17.54 -9.60
C PHE A 239 -1.08 -16.20 -10.33
N PHE A 240 0.13 -15.69 -10.60
CA PHE A 240 0.30 -14.49 -11.42
C PHE A 240 -0.20 -14.73 -12.85
N HIS A 241 0.03 -15.94 -13.39
CA HIS A 241 -0.45 -16.32 -14.71
C HIS A 241 -1.96 -16.57 -14.77
N LEU A 242 -2.57 -17.13 -13.71
CA LEU A 242 -4.00 -17.47 -13.66
C LEU A 242 -4.94 -16.32 -14.03
N ARG A 243 -4.58 -15.08 -13.68
CA ARG A 243 -5.34 -13.88 -14.08
C ARG A 243 -5.49 -13.80 -15.60
N TYR A 244 -4.45 -14.13 -16.34
CA TYR A 244 -4.42 -14.11 -17.79
C TYR A 244 -5.25 -15.24 -18.39
N GLU A 245 -5.12 -16.47 -17.87
CA GLU A 245 -5.95 -17.60 -18.27
C GLU A 245 -7.45 -17.28 -18.14
N CYS A 246 -7.84 -16.61 -17.06
CA CYS A 246 -9.22 -16.18 -16.84
C CYS A 246 -9.68 -15.06 -17.80
N LEU A 247 -8.79 -14.15 -18.18
CA LEU A 247 -9.10 -13.10 -19.16
C LEU A 247 -9.29 -13.70 -20.55
N ASP A 248 -8.39 -14.59 -20.96
CA ASP A 248 -8.42 -15.25 -22.25
C ASP A 248 -9.67 -16.12 -22.38
N ALA A 249 -9.99 -16.93 -21.36
CA ALA A 249 -11.21 -17.75 -21.36
C ALA A 249 -12.50 -16.93 -21.49
N LYS A 250 -12.54 -15.73 -20.88
CA LYS A 250 -13.69 -14.81 -20.98
C LYS A 250 -13.78 -14.20 -22.38
N ASP A 251 -12.65 -13.84 -23.00
CA ASP A 251 -12.63 -13.24 -24.33
C ASP A 251 -12.92 -14.28 -25.42
N ASP A 252 -12.44 -15.51 -25.26
CA ASP A 252 -12.81 -16.66 -26.09
C ASP A 252 -14.32 -16.90 -26.07
N PHE A 253 -14.93 -16.94 -24.89
CA PHE A 253 -16.37 -17.08 -24.75
C PHE A 253 -17.15 -15.95 -25.44
N ARG A 254 -16.64 -14.72 -25.41
CA ARG A 254 -17.25 -13.56 -26.08
C ARG A 254 -17.13 -13.65 -27.59
N SER A 255 -16.02 -14.14 -28.11
CA SER A 255 -15.79 -14.28 -29.55
C SER A 255 -16.65 -15.37 -30.23
N GLN A 256 -17.17 -16.31 -29.43
CA GLN A 256 -18.03 -17.40 -29.88
C GLN A 256 -19.53 -17.03 -29.94
N ARG A 257 -19.91 -15.81 -29.56
CA ARG A 257 -21.29 -15.31 -29.54
C ARG A 257 -21.56 -14.29 -30.65
#